data_AF-A0A918G8I7-F1
#
_entry.id   AF-A0A918G8I7-F1
#
_cell.length_a   1.000
_cell.length_b   1.000
_cell.length_c   1.000
_cell.angle_alpha   90.00
_cell.angle_beta   90.00
_cell.angle_gamma   90.00
#
_symmetry.space_group_name_H-M   'P 1'
#
loop_
_entity.id
_entity.type
_entity.pdbx_description
1 polymer ?
#
loop_
_entity_poly.entity_id
_entity_poly.type
_entity_poly.pdbx_seq_one_letter_code
_entity_poly.pdbx_strand_id
1 'polypeptide(L)'
;MRASERIINEVAQGLRSLEDAVAWFSSLEQVERRAVLHEVVRYSMQAHATVNDARDGLLRSGVKPTMTPAVLIVREPILEQMGKIINLPPSECVKSFRILLSTFAVADARRRETECRGTCSHAWHNLS
;
A
#
# COMPACT_ATOMS: atom_id res chain seq x y z
N MET A 1 -10.63 13.16 7.17
CA MET A 1 -9.59 12.23 6.71
C MET A 1 -8.37 12.38 7.61
N ARG A 2 -7.82 11.28 8.13
CA ARG A 2 -6.56 11.33 8.92
C ARG A 2 -5.38 11.69 8.00
N ALA A 3 -4.27 12.18 8.54
CA ALA A 3 -3.08 12.53 7.75
C ALA A 3 -2.53 11.33 6.95
N SER A 4 -2.45 10.16 7.58
CA SER A 4 -2.02 8.92 6.92
C SER A 4 -2.96 8.50 5.79
N GLU A 5 -4.27 8.53 6.04
CA GLU A 5 -5.31 8.22 5.06
C GLU A 5 -5.21 9.13 3.84
N ARG A 6 -4.98 10.44 4.02
CA ARG A 6 -4.77 11.38 2.91
C ARG A 6 -3.54 11.00 2.09
N ILE A 7 -2.40 10.81 2.74
CA ILE A 7 -1.13 10.50 2.05
C ILE A 7 -1.23 9.18 1.27
N ILE A 8 -1.81 8.14 1.87
CA ILE A 8 -1.99 6.84 1.21
C ILE A 8 -2.85 6.97 -0.05
N ASN A 9 -3.97 7.70 0.03
CA ASN A 9 -4.86 7.88 -1.11
C ASN A 9 -4.27 8.80 -2.19
N GLU A 10 -3.54 9.86 -1.80
CA GLU A 10 -2.82 10.72 -2.74
C GLU A 10 -1.80 9.91 -3.56
N VAL A 11 -1.06 8.98 -2.94
CA VAL A 11 -0.13 8.10 -3.67
C VAL A 11 -0.88 7.13 -4.58
N ALA A 12 -1.95 6.51 -4.10
CA ALA A 12 -2.76 5.59 -4.90
C ALA A 12 -3.37 6.26 -6.15
N GLN A 13 -3.61 7.57 -6.08
CA GLN A 13 -4.15 8.37 -7.18
C GLN A 13 -3.09 9.14 -7.98
N GLY A 14 -1.81 8.97 -7.66
CA GLY A 14 -0.71 9.63 -8.35
C GLY A 14 -0.57 11.13 -8.07
N LEU A 15 -1.24 11.64 -7.04
CA LEU A 15 -1.16 13.04 -6.59
C LEU A 15 0.07 13.31 -5.71
N ARG A 16 0.64 12.26 -5.13
CA ARG A 16 1.89 12.30 -4.35
C ARG A 16 2.83 11.20 -4.84
N SER A 17 4.13 11.50 -4.89
CA SER A 17 5.13 10.49 -5.25
C SER A 17 5.33 9.44 -4.15
N LEU A 18 5.75 8.23 -4.54
CA LEU A 18 6.11 7.19 -3.56
C LEU A 18 7.26 7.65 -2.66
N GLU A 19 8.23 8.39 -3.19
CA GLU A 19 9.38 8.87 -2.42
C GLU A 19 8.98 9.87 -1.33
N ASP A 20 8.06 10.80 -1.63
CA ASP A 20 7.55 11.75 -0.64
C ASP A 20 6.80 11.04 0.48
N ALA A 21 6.01 10.02 0.15
CA ALA A 21 5.33 9.21 1.15
C ALA A 21 6.30 8.37 1.98
N VAL A 22 7.39 7.87 1.38
CA VAL A 22 8.44 7.14 2.11
C VAL A 22 9.21 8.07 3.05
N ALA A 23 9.51 9.30 2.63
CA ALA A 23 10.15 10.30 3.47
C ALA A 23 9.27 10.63 4.69
N TRP A 24 7.97 10.87 4.46
CA TRP A 24 6.99 11.05 5.53
C TRP A 24 6.91 9.82 6.47
N PHE A 25 6.76 8.62 5.92
CA PHE A 25 6.70 7.40 6.72
C PHE A 25 7.97 7.20 7.57
N SER A 26 9.12 7.56 7.02
CA SER A 26 10.41 7.45 7.69
C SER A 26 10.62 8.50 8.78
N SER A 27 9.84 9.58 8.83
CA SER A 27 9.88 10.54 9.94
C SER A 27 9.01 10.14 11.14
N LEU A 28 8.12 9.16 10.96
CA LEU A 28 7.22 8.67 12.01
C LEU A 28 7.96 7.83 13.05
N GLU A 29 7.41 7.79 14.26
CA GLU A 29 7.84 6.85 15.30
C GLU A 29 7.45 5.41 14.94
N GLN A 30 8.10 4.43 15.59
CA GLN A 30 7.90 3.02 15.28
C GLN A 30 6.43 2.56 15.45
N VAL A 31 5.74 3.04 16.49
CA VAL A 31 4.34 2.70 16.75
C VAL A 31 3.44 3.25 15.65
N GLU A 32 3.68 4.48 15.20
CA GLU A 32 2.95 5.13 14.12
C GLU A 32 3.20 4.43 12.77
N ARG A 33 4.45 4.07 12.47
CA ARG A 33 4.78 3.27 11.28
C ARG A 33 4.01 1.96 11.24
N ARG A 34 3.92 1.26 12.38
CA ARG A 34 3.15 0.02 12.47
C ARG A 34 1.66 0.29 12.19
N ALA A 35 1.09 1.33 12.80
CA ALA A 35 -0.30 1.72 12.55
C ALA A 35 -0.57 2.02 11.07
N VAL A 36 0.32 2.76 10.40
CA VAL A 36 0.21 3.06 8.97
C VAL A 36 0.28 1.79 8.11
N LEU A 37 1.17 0.86 8.42
CA LEU A 37 1.24 -0.43 7.72
C LEU A 37 -0.08 -1.21 7.81
N HIS A 38 -0.71 -1.24 9.00
CA HIS A 38 -2.02 -1.84 9.18
C HIS A 38 -3.11 -1.13 8.36
N GLU A 39 -3.08 0.20 8.29
CA GLU A 39 -4.03 0.97 7.48
C GLU A 39 -3.91 0.63 5.99
N VAL A 40 -2.68 0.55 5.45
CA VAL A 40 -2.46 0.18 4.04
C VAL A 40 -2.96 -1.24 3.74
N VAL A 41 -2.74 -2.21 4.64
CA VAL A 41 -3.27 -3.58 4.46
C VAL A 41 -4.80 -3.58 4.49
N ARG A 42 -5.42 -2.83 5.40
CA ARG A 42 -6.88 -2.70 5.47
C ARG A 42 -7.44 -2.11 4.16
N TYR A 43 -6.81 -1.08 3.60
CA TYR A 43 -7.25 -0.52 2.33
C TYR A 43 -7.02 -1.49 1.17
N SER A 44 -5.93 -2.25 1.19
CA SER A 44 -5.68 -3.32 0.21
C SER A 44 -6.77 -4.40 0.26
N MET A 45 -7.24 -4.77 1.45
CA MET A 45 -8.38 -5.69 1.62
C MET A 45 -9.66 -5.11 1.03
N GLN A 46 -9.96 -3.84 1.31
CA GLN A 46 -11.16 -3.15 0.79
C GLN A 46 -11.12 -2.97 -0.74
N ALA A 47 -9.92 -2.81 -1.31
CA ALA A 47 -9.69 -2.75 -2.74
C ALA A 47 -9.66 -4.14 -3.42
N HIS A 48 -9.86 -5.21 -2.65
CA HIS A 48 -9.77 -6.59 -3.12
C HIS A 48 -8.42 -6.88 -3.80
N ALA A 49 -7.32 -6.48 -3.17
CA ALA A 49 -5.97 -6.70 -3.71
C ALA A 49 -5.71 -8.18 -4.01
N THR A 50 -5.11 -8.44 -5.17
CA THR A 50 -4.78 -9.76 -5.69
C THR A 50 -3.27 -9.96 -5.76
N VAL A 51 -2.83 -11.21 -5.92
CA VAL A 51 -1.40 -11.52 -6.13
C VAL A 51 -0.85 -10.88 -7.41
N ASN A 52 -1.68 -10.62 -8.41
CA ASN A 52 -1.27 -9.91 -9.62
C ASN A 52 -1.02 -8.42 -9.33
N ASP A 53 -1.91 -7.77 -8.56
CA ASP A 53 -1.69 -6.39 -8.10
C ASP A 53 -0.38 -6.28 -7.28
N ALA A 54 -0.09 -7.31 -6.47
CA ALA A 54 1.16 -7.40 -5.71
C ALA A 54 2.41 -7.52 -6.58
N ARG A 55 2.35 -8.30 -7.68
CA ARG A 55 3.48 -8.42 -8.63
C ARG A 55 3.75 -7.09 -9.31
N ASP A 56 2.71 -6.42 -9.78
CA ASP A 56 2.83 -5.09 -10.41
C ASP A 56 3.27 -4.03 -9.39
N GLY A 57 2.74 -4.09 -8.17
CA GLY A 57 3.13 -3.23 -7.06
C GLY A 57 4.60 -3.40 -6.68
N LEU A 58 5.11 -4.63 -6.65
CA LEU A 58 6.52 -4.91 -6.39
C LEU A 58 7.42 -4.26 -7.45
N LEU A 59 7.07 -4.36 -8.74
CA LEU A 59 7.82 -3.71 -9.82
C LEU A 59 7.89 -2.19 -9.65
N ARG A 60 6.81 -1.57 -9.16
CA ARG A 60 6.72 -0.12 -8.92
C ARG A 60 7.36 0.33 -7.61
N SER A 61 7.60 -0.58 -6.67
CA SER A 61 8.05 -0.25 -5.31
C SER A 61 9.51 0.18 -5.21
N GLY A 62 10.35 -0.15 -6.21
CA GLY A 62 11.81 0.02 -6.14
C GLY A 62 12.51 -0.91 -5.13
N VAL A 63 11.80 -1.88 -4.54
CA VAL A 63 12.38 -2.87 -3.62
C VAL A 63 12.93 -4.06 -4.41
N LYS A 64 14.16 -4.49 -4.09
CA LYS A 64 14.76 -5.68 -4.71
C LYS A 64 13.89 -6.92 -4.46
N PRO A 65 13.62 -7.77 -5.48
CA PRO A 65 12.78 -8.97 -5.32
C PRO A 65 13.27 -9.98 -4.27
N THR A 66 14.55 -9.93 -3.92
CA THR A 66 15.17 -10.82 -2.92
C THR A 66 14.93 -10.41 -1.47
N MET A 67 14.36 -9.22 -1.23
CA MET A 67 14.05 -8.75 0.12
C MET A 67 12.88 -9.52 0.70
N THR A 68 12.92 -9.79 2.01
CA THR A 68 11.88 -10.57 2.71
C THR A 68 10.45 -10.13 2.40
N PRO A 69 10.05 -8.85 2.50
CA PRO A 69 8.69 -8.44 2.17
C PRO A 69 8.34 -8.63 0.68
N ALA A 70 9.32 -8.53 -0.24
CA ALA A 70 9.11 -8.75 -1.67
C ALA A 70 8.84 -10.23 -1.98
N VAL A 71 9.54 -11.14 -1.29
CA VAL A 71 9.32 -12.58 -1.43
C VAL A 71 7.95 -12.99 -0.87
N LEU A 72 7.49 -12.35 0.21
CA LEU A 72 6.21 -12.65 0.84
C LEU A 72 5.02 -12.14 0.00
N ILE A 73 5.07 -10.90 -0.51
CA ILE A 73 3.89 -10.25 -1.10
C ILE A 73 3.36 -10.96 -2.36
N VAL A 74 4.22 -11.68 -3.09
CA VAL A 74 3.88 -12.38 -4.33
C VAL A 74 3.41 -13.83 -4.12
N ARG A 75 3.19 -14.25 -2.86
CA ARG A 75 2.68 -15.57 -2.49
C ARG A 75 1.21 -15.52 -2.12
N GLU A 76 0.53 -16.65 -2.27
CA GLU A 76 -0.85 -16.84 -1.83
C GLU A 76 -0.92 -17.54 -0.46
N PRO A 77 -1.98 -17.31 0.33
CA PRO A 77 -3.02 -16.29 0.16
C PRO A 77 -2.49 -14.88 0.47
N ILE A 78 -2.73 -13.90 -0.40
CA ILE A 78 -2.10 -12.56 -0.31
C ILE A 78 -2.36 -11.87 1.04
N LEU A 79 -3.58 -11.96 1.57
CA LEU A 79 -3.93 -11.31 2.84
C LEU A 79 -3.17 -11.89 4.03
N GLU A 80 -2.92 -13.20 4.04
CA GLU A 80 -2.06 -13.82 5.05
C GLU A 80 -0.61 -13.34 4.93
N GLN A 81 -0.10 -13.17 3.71
CA GLN A 81 1.26 -12.67 3.51
C GLN A 81 1.39 -11.21 3.91
N MET A 82 0.40 -10.37 3.60
CA MET A 82 0.34 -9.00 4.11
C MET A 82 0.36 -8.96 5.63
N GLY A 83 -0.39 -9.86 6.30
CA GLY A 83 -0.35 -10.05 7.75
C GLY A 83 1.05 -10.42 8.27
N LYS A 84 1.82 -11.24 7.55
CA LYS A 84 3.22 -11.53 7.90
C LYS A 84 4.12 -10.31 7.70
N ILE A 85 3.95 -9.59 6.59
CA ILE A 85 4.76 -8.40 6.24
C ILE A 85 4.64 -7.30 7.30
N ILE A 86 3.43 -7.03 7.79
CA ILE A 86 3.22 -6.01 8.83
C ILE A 86 3.74 -6.44 10.21
N ASN A 87 4.16 -7.70 10.39
CA ASN A 87 4.77 -8.21 11.60
C ASN A 87 6.29 -8.41 11.48
N LEU A 88 6.90 -8.05 10.34
CA LEU A 88 8.35 -8.11 10.18
C LEU A 88 9.09 -7.20 11.17
N PRO A 89 10.40 -7.47 11.41
CA PRO A 89 11.24 -6.64 12.24
C PRO A 89 11.27 -5.17 11.79
N PRO A 90 11.54 -4.22 12.70
CA PRO A 90 11.51 -2.79 12.40
C PRO A 90 12.41 -2.35 11.23
N SER A 91 13.52 -3.06 11.01
CA SER A 91 14.45 -2.82 9.89
C SER A 91 13.81 -3.02 8.51
N GLU A 92 12.71 -3.78 8.44
CA GLU A 92 11.98 -4.05 7.20
C GLU A 92 10.85 -3.05 6.93
N CYS A 93 10.46 -2.21 7.91
CA CYS A 93 9.26 -1.38 7.81
C CYS A 93 9.22 -0.48 6.56
N VAL A 94 10.34 0.13 6.18
CA VAL A 94 10.38 1.00 4.98
C VAL A 94 10.16 0.17 3.71
N LYS A 95 10.76 -1.02 3.60
CA LYS A 95 10.58 -1.90 2.45
C LYS A 95 9.14 -2.43 2.39
N SER A 96 8.60 -2.84 3.53
CA SER A 96 7.20 -3.25 3.68
C SER A 96 6.25 -2.15 3.24
N PHE A 97 6.47 -0.91 3.69
CA PHE A 97 5.63 0.24 3.31
C PHE A 97 5.65 0.49 1.81
N ARG A 98 6.83 0.51 1.18
CA ARG A 98 6.97 0.70 -0.29
C ARG A 98 6.18 -0.33 -1.07
N ILE A 99 6.31 -1.61 -0.70
CA ILE A 99 5.63 -2.72 -1.38
C ILE A 99 4.12 -2.67 -1.16
N LEU A 100 3.67 -2.54 0.10
CA LEU A 100 2.25 -2.54 0.43
C LEU A 100 1.52 -1.34 -0.19
N LEU A 101 2.12 -0.15 -0.12
CA LEU A 101 1.53 1.06 -0.70
C LEU A 101 1.46 0.98 -2.23
N SER A 102 2.51 0.48 -2.88
CA SER A 102 2.50 0.27 -4.33
C SER A 102 1.49 -0.79 -4.75
N THR A 103 1.34 -1.86 -3.98
CA THR A 103 0.32 -2.90 -4.21
C THR A 103 -1.09 -2.34 -4.06
N PHE A 104 -1.33 -1.55 -3.01
CA PHE A 104 -2.59 -0.86 -2.80
C PHE A 104 -2.90 0.09 -3.97
N ALA A 105 -1.93 0.89 -4.42
CA ALA A 105 -2.12 1.81 -5.54
C ALA A 105 -2.56 1.09 -6.83
N VAL A 106 -1.98 -0.09 -7.11
CA VAL A 106 -2.39 -0.91 -8.27
C VAL A 106 -3.81 -1.46 -8.09
N ALA A 107 -4.12 -2.01 -6.91
CA ALA A 107 -5.45 -2.56 -6.62
C ALA A 107 -6.55 -1.47 -6.65
N ASP A 108 -6.26 -0.29 -6.10
CA ASP A 108 -7.16 0.87 -6.12
C ASP A 108 -7.42 1.36 -7.55
N ALA A 109 -6.36 1.53 -8.37
CA ALA A 109 -6.51 1.91 -9.76
C ALA A 109 -7.37 0.90 -10.54
N ARG A 110 -7.08 -0.39 -10.40
CA ARG A 110 -7.87 -1.46 -11.02
C ARG A 110 -9.34 -1.38 -10.59
N ARG A 111 -9.61 -1.25 -9.29
CA ARG A 111 -10.98 -1.13 -8.77
C ARG A 111 -11.69 0.10 -9.31
N ARG A 112 -11.01 1.24 -9.40
CA ARG A 112 -11.58 2.48 -9.96
C ARG A 112 -11.99 2.30 -11.41
N GLU A 113 -11.17 1.62 -12.20
CA GLU A 113 -11.40 1.35 -13.62
C GLU A 113 -12.48 0.29 -13.87
N THR A 114 -12.54 -0.76 -13.07
CA THR A 114 -13.42 -1.91 -13.36
C THR A 114 -14.76 -1.88 -12.62
N GLU A 115 -14.76 -1.46 -11.35
CA GLU A 115 -15.91 -1.50 -10.45
C GLU A 115 -16.57 -0.12 -10.30
N CYS A 116 -15.79 0.93 -10.04
CA CYS A 116 -16.34 2.26 -9.78
C CYS A 116 -16.77 3.01 -11.05
N ARG A 117 -15.99 2.92 -12.14
CA ARG A 117 -16.29 3.54 -13.45
C ARG A 117 -16.80 4.98 -13.38
N GLY A 118 -16.26 5.79 -12.46
CA GLY A 118 -16.62 7.20 -12.28
C GLY A 118 -17.96 7.48 -11.59
N THR A 119 -18.70 6.47 -11.10
CA THR A 119 -19.98 6.65 -10.39
C THR A 119 -19.85 6.61 -8.87
N CYS A 120 -18.62 6.55 -8.37
CA CYS A 120 -18.34 6.31 -6.96
C CYS A 120 -18.37 7.60 -6.13
N SER A 121 -19.13 7.58 -5.04
CA SER A 121 -19.28 8.71 -4.10
C SER A 121 -18.35 8.61 -2.87
N HIS A 122 -17.38 7.68 -2.86
CA HIS A 122 -16.48 7.53 -1.72
C HIS A 122 -15.62 8.79 -1.52
N ALA A 123 -15.51 9.23 -0.26
CA ALA A 123 -14.74 10.42 0.09
C ALA A 123 -13.26 10.33 -0.31
N TRP A 124 -12.67 9.13 -0.30
CA TRP A 124 -11.27 8.96 -0.69
C TRP A 124 -11.03 9.01 -2.20
N HIS A 125 -12.06 8.92 -3.05
CA HIS A 125 -11.95 9.21 -4.50
C HIS A 125 -12.18 10.68 -4.83
N ASN A 126 -12.61 11.49 -3.87
CA ASN A 126 -12.88 12.92 -4.02
C ASN A 126 -11.94 13.72 -3.12
N LEU A 127 -10.64 13.64 -3.40
CA LEU A 127 -9.60 14.37 -2.68
C LEU A 127 -9.61 15.85 -3.12
N SER A 128 -10.65 16.59 -2.73
CA SER A 128 -10.75 18.06 -2.86
C SER A 128 -10.06 18.78 -1.71
#